data_AF-A0AAU1ZZ43-F1
#
_entry.id   AF-A0AAU1ZZ43-F1
#
_cell.length_a   1.000
_cell.length_b   1.000
_cell.length_c   1.000
_cell.angle_alpha   90.00
_cell.angle_beta   90.00
_cell.angle_gamma   90.00
#
_symmetry.space_group_name_H-M   'P 1'
#
loop_
_entity.id
_entity.type
_entity.pdbx_description
1 polymer ?
#
loop_
_entity_poly.entity_id
_entity_poly.type
_entity_poly.pdbx_seq_one_letter_code
_entity_poly.pdbx_strand_id
1 'polypeptide(L)' 'MSHNPRTCRLCAHLRHPARAKDGRALAKHLAEQPLPIQKGAGR' A
#
# COMPACT_ATOMS: atom_id res chain seq x y z
N MET A 1 -5.82 -0.81 -16.22
CA MET A 1 -4.97 0.28 -15.68
C MET A 1 -3.82 -0.35 -14.91
N SER A 2 -2.63 -0.52 -15.49
CA SER A 2 -1.48 -1.11 -14.77
C SER A 2 -0.87 -0.08 -13.83
N HIS A 3 -0.80 -0.41 -12.55
CA HIS A 3 -0.12 0.40 -11.55
C HIS A 3 1.41 0.33 -11.77
N ASN A 4 2.06 1.46 -12.08
CA ASN A 4 3.52 1.55 -12.14
C ASN A 4 4.08 2.09 -10.81
N PRO A 5 4.83 1.29 -10.03
CA PRO A 5 5.32 1.69 -8.72
C PRO A 5 6.38 2.79 -8.76
N ARG A 6 7.04 3.02 -9.90
CA ARG A 6 8.05 4.10 -10.05
C ARG A 6 7.40 5.46 -10.23
N THR A 7 6.20 5.53 -10.81
CA THR A 7 5.50 6.80 -11.08
C THR A 7 4.37 7.07 -10.08
N CYS A 8 3.98 6.08 -9.28
CA CYS A 8 3.01 6.30 -8.22
C CYS A 8 3.63 7.09 -7.06
N ARG A 9 3.12 8.30 -6.79
CA ARG A 9 3.54 9.15 -5.67
C ARG A 9 3.46 8.44 -4.32
N LEU A 10 2.43 7.63 -4.10
CA LEU A 10 2.28 6.85 -2.88
C LEU A 10 3.39 5.79 -2.76
N CYS A 11 3.71 5.08 -3.84
CA CYS A 11 4.77 4.09 -3.84
C CYS A 11 6.15 4.71 -3.65
N ALA A 12 6.41 5.86 -4.29
CA ALA A 12 7.64 6.62 -4.06
C ALA A 12 7.77 7.06 -2.60
N HIS A 13 6.67 7.53 -2.01
CA HIS A 13 6.61 7.96 -0.62
C HIS A 13 6.82 6.81 0.37
N LEU A 14 6.19 5.65 0.13
CA LEU A 14 6.33 4.46 0.99
C LEU A 14 7.70 3.77 0.82
N ARG A 15 8.37 3.93 -0.32
CA ARG A 15 9.73 3.41 -0.57
C ARG A 15 10.84 4.34 -0.09
N HIS A 16 10.52 5.59 0.27
CA HIS A 16 11.53 6.55 0.72
C HIS A 16 12.12 6.12 2.07
N PRO A 17 13.46 6.06 2.23
CA PRO A 17 14.09 5.54 3.44
C PRO A 17 13.70 6.32 4.70
N ALA A 18 13.51 7.64 4.60
CA ALA A 18 13.06 8.47 5.73
C ALA A 18 11.63 8.14 6.22
N ARG A 19 10.83 7.41 5.43
CA ARG A 19 9.47 6.97 5.76
C ARG A 19 9.32 5.45 5.85
N ALA A 20 10.45 4.73 5.93
CA ALA A 20 10.46 3.28 6.08
C ALA A 20 9.73 2.81 7.37
N LYS A 21 9.71 3.64 8.42
CA LYS A 21 8.94 3.38 9.64
C LYS A 21 7.43 3.32 9.36
N ASP A 22 6.91 4.26 8.58
CA ASP A 22 5.50 4.32 8.21
C ASP A 22 5.11 3.14 7.32
N GLY A 23 5.99 2.79 6.35
CA GLY A 23 5.80 1.61 5.51
C GLY A 23 5.75 0.30 6.32
N ARG A 24 6.64 0.13 7.31
CA ARG A 24 6.61 -1.03 8.22
C ARG A 24 5.36 -1.04 9.11
N ALA A 25 4.95 0.11 9.62
CA ALA A 25 3.73 0.24 10.42
C ALA A 25 2.48 -0.13 9.60
N LEU A 26 2.39 0.33 8.36
CA LEU A 26 1.33 -0.04 7.42
C LEU A 26 1.34 -1.54 7.11
N ALA A 27 2.51 -2.13 6.85
CA ALA A 27 2.61 -3.57 6.60
C ALA A 27 2.17 -4.40 7.81
N LYS A 28 2.55 -4.01 9.03
CA LYS A 28 2.10 -4.65 10.27
C LYS A 28 0.59 -4.51 10.45
N HIS A 29 0.06 -3.32 10.23
CA HIS A 29 -1.38 -3.06 10.31
C HIS A 29 -2.16 -3.92 9.32
N LEU A 30 -1.71 -4.04 8.06
CA LEU A 30 -2.36 -4.87 7.05
C LEU A 30 -2.26 -6.38 7.33
N ALA A 31 -1.26 -6.81 8.09
CA ALA A 31 -1.14 -8.20 8.53
C ALA A 31 -2.11 -8.53 9.68
N GLU A 32 -2.33 -7.59 10.59
CA GLU A 32 -3.26 -7.73 11.73
C GLU A 32 -4.71 -7.45 11.35
N GLN A 33 -4.92 -6.51 10.43
CA GLN A 33 -6.21 -6.04 9.92
C GLN A 33 -6.15 -6.07 8.39
N PRO A 34 -6.26 -7.26 7.77
CA PRO A 34 -6.29 -7.36 6.32
C PRO A 34 -7.44 -6.51 5.79
N LEU A 35 -7.17 -5.75 4.72
CA LEU A 35 -8.22 -4.99 4.06
C LEU A 35 -9.38 -5.94 3.74
N PRO A 36 -10.63 -5.55 4.02
CA PRO A 36 -11.77 -6.37 3.67
C PRO A 36 -11.65 -6.68 2.18
N ILE A 37 -11.63 -7.98 1.84
CA ILE A 37 -11.68 -8.40 0.45
C ILE A 37 -12.95 -7.78 -0.11
N GLN A 38 -12.80 -6.75 -0.93
CA GLN A 38 -13.93 -6.19 -1.67
C GLN A 38 -14.37 -7.28 -2.65
N LYS A 39 -15.24 -8.18 -2.19
CA LYS A 39 -15.96 -9.16 -3.02
C LYS A 39 -16.83 -8.35 -3.99
N GLY A 40 -16.24 -8.00 -5.13
CA GLY A 40 -16.92 -7.35 -6.24
C GLY A 40 -17.05 -5.84 -6.14
N ALA A 41 -16.14 -5.12 -6.80
CA ALA A 41 -16.61 -4.06 -7.69
C ALA A 41 -17.18 -4.76 -8.94
N GLY A 42 -18.37 -5.35 -8.76
CA GLY A 42 -19.15 -5.96 -9.82
C GLY A 42 -20.05 -4.92 -10.46
N ARG A 43 -19.51 -4.18 -11.43
CA ARG A 43 -20.09 -3.87 -12.75
C ARG A 43 -19.15 -2.93 -13.49
#